data_AF-A0A418NSJ3-F1
#
_entry.id   AF-A0A418NSJ3-F1
#
_cell.length_a   1.000
_cell.length_b   1.000
_cell.length_c   1.000
_cell.angle_alpha   90.00
_cell.angle_beta   90.00
_cell.angle_gamma   90.00
#
_symmetry.space_group_name_H-M   'P 1'
#
loop_
_entity.id
_entity.type
_entity.pdbx_description
1 polymer ?
#
loop_
_entity_poly.entity_id
_entity_poly.type
_entity_poly.pdbx_seq_one_letter_code
_entity_poly.pdbx_strand_id
1 'polypeptide(L)'
;MPRHSNSFALTLALLALPAAAPTPVQAQAYQCRVPSGPVSLPSVERDGPVRESRVTGYTLALSWSPEFCRFRDEQPRHARQCGGQAGRFAFVVHGLWPESGPGRWPQWCPAPRQPSAREVRASMCMTPDLPLLARQWKKHGACMTRNPDTYLRVTRILWNSLRWPDFDRLSRRDGLTAGMVRETFAEANPHWDAEDVGLVVNERRWLREMRLCYDADFMPTACDRQRFGPDDGEEVRIWRGL
;
A
#
# COMPACT_ATOMS: atom_id res chain seq x y z
N MET A 1 30.61 -41.01 -68.28
CA MET A 1 29.86 -39.90 -67.62
C MET A 1 28.45 -40.44 -67.40
N PRO A 2 27.80 -40.40 -66.21
CA PRO A 2 28.07 -39.65 -64.97
C PRO A 2 28.30 -40.55 -63.72
N ARG A 3 28.81 -39.98 -62.62
CA ARG A 3 28.77 -40.56 -61.27
C ARG A 3 27.86 -39.67 -60.43
N HIS A 4 26.76 -40.23 -59.93
CA HIS A 4 25.87 -39.55 -58.99
C HIS A 4 26.53 -39.51 -57.61
N SER A 5 26.70 -38.30 -57.07
CA SER A 5 27.15 -38.06 -55.69
C SER A 5 25.90 -37.75 -54.85
N ASN A 6 25.62 -38.58 -53.85
CA ASN A 6 24.54 -38.36 -52.89
C ASN A 6 24.99 -37.34 -51.85
N SER A 7 24.41 -36.14 -51.87
CA SER A 7 24.51 -35.18 -50.76
C SER A 7 23.41 -35.47 -49.73
N PHE A 8 23.81 -35.97 -48.56
CA PHE A 8 22.97 -35.99 -47.36
C PHE A 8 22.89 -34.57 -46.80
N ALA A 9 21.71 -33.95 -46.88
CA ALA A 9 21.42 -32.70 -46.17
C ALA A 9 20.90 -33.04 -44.76
N LEU A 10 21.76 -32.90 -43.74
CA LEU A 10 21.33 -32.91 -42.33
C LEU A 10 20.53 -31.63 -42.06
N THR A 11 19.24 -31.76 -41.79
CA THR A 11 18.39 -30.65 -41.33
C THR A 11 18.44 -30.61 -39.81
N LEU A 12 19.17 -29.66 -39.23
CA LEU A 12 19.15 -29.39 -37.78
C LEU A 12 17.83 -28.71 -37.43
N ALA A 13 16.91 -29.43 -36.78
CA ALA A 13 15.72 -28.83 -36.19
C ALA A 13 16.11 -28.18 -34.85
N LEU A 14 16.20 -26.85 -34.81
CA LEU A 14 16.30 -26.10 -33.55
C LEU A 14 14.94 -26.15 -32.83
N LEU A 15 14.89 -26.92 -31.75
CA LEU A 15 13.80 -26.87 -30.76
C LEU A 15 13.90 -25.56 -29.97
N ALA A 16 13.05 -24.59 -30.31
CA ALA A 16 12.89 -23.37 -29.52
C ALA A 16 12.15 -23.71 -28.21
N LEU A 17 12.89 -23.75 -27.11
CA LEU A 17 12.32 -23.82 -25.76
C LEU A 17 11.64 -22.48 -25.44
N PRO A 18 10.35 -22.47 -25.05
CA PRO A 18 9.68 -21.24 -24.65
C PRO A 18 10.29 -20.73 -23.34
N ALA A 19 10.83 -19.52 -23.36
CA ALA A 19 11.28 -18.82 -22.17
C ALA A 19 10.06 -18.55 -21.27
N ALA A 20 10.02 -19.22 -20.11
CA ALA A 20 9.02 -18.94 -19.09
C ALA A 20 9.26 -17.53 -18.54
N ALA A 21 8.37 -16.59 -18.86
CA ALA A 21 8.39 -15.27 -18.25
C ALA A 21 8.08 -15.42 -16.74
N PRO A 22 8.81 -14.73 -15.85
CA PRO A 22 8.48 -14.72 -14.44
C PRO A 22 7.10 -14.08 -14.25
N THR A 23 6.15 -14.86 -13.75
CA THR A 23 4.85 -14.33 -13.31
C THR A 23 5.09 -13.36 -12.15
N PRO A 24 4.59 -12.11 -12.20
CA PRO A 24 4.67 -11.23 -11.05
C PRO A 24 3.87 -11.87 -9.91
N VAL A 25 4.57 -12.28 -8.85
CA VAL A 25 3.94 -12.75 -7.62
C VAL A 25 3.23 -11.56 -7.00
N GLN A 26 1.91 -11.50 -7.15
CA GLN A 26 1.05 -10.55 -6.43
C GLN A 26 0.98 -10.94 -4.95
N ALA A 27 2.06 -10.72 -4.20
CA ALA A 27 2.12 -11.03 -2.77
C ALA A 27 2.01 -9.73 -1.96
N GLN A 28 0.78 -9.32 -1.62
CA GLN A 28 0.54 -8.49 -0.42
C GLN A 28 -0.77 -8.79 0.33
N ALA A 29 -1.64 -9.61 -0.25
CA ALA A 29 -2.63 -10.34 0.50
C ALA A 29 -2.52 -11.81 0.12
N TYR A 30 -2.00 -12.64 1.03
CA TYR A 30 -2.08 -14.08 0.86
C TYR A 30 -3.56 -14.45 0.95
N GLN A 31 -4.21 -14.57 -0.21
CA GLN A 31 -5.59 -15.03 -0.37
C GLN A 31 -6.65 -14.14 0.31
N CYS A 32 -6.69 -12.83 0.00
CA CYS A 32 -7.77 -11.98 0.50
C CYS A 32 -9.15 -12.51 0.07
N ARG A 33 -10.08 -12.63 1.02
CA ARG A 33 -11.48 -13.03 0.79
C ARG A 33 -12.43 -11.86 1.06
N VAL A 34 -13.05 -11.35 0.00
CA VAL A 34 -14.09 -10.32 0.10
C VAL A 34 -15.44 -10.98 0.46
N PRO A 35 -16.24 -10.43 1.38
CA PRO A 35 -17.54 -10.99 1.71
C PRO A 35 -18.49 -10.96 0.51
N SER A 36 -19.22 -12.05 0.30
CA SER A 36 -20.29 -12.13 -0.70
C SER A 36 -21.59 -11.44 -0.27
N GLY A 37 -21.77 -11.20 1.03
CA GLY A 37 -22.95 -10.57 1.59
C GLY A 37 -23.05 -9.04 1.41
N PRO A 38 -24.08 -8.41 1.99
CA PRO A 38 -24.20 -6.96 2.06
C PRO A 38 -22.98 -6.34 2.76
N VAL A 39 -22.54 -5.18 2.26
CA VAL A 39 -21.45 -4.40 2.86
C VAL A 39 -21.94 -2.97 3.02
N SER A 40 -21.86 -2.46 4.24
CA SER A 40 -22.23 -1.09 4.60
C SER A 40 -21.14 -0.49 5.48
N LEU A 41 -20.88 0.80 5.29
CA LEU A 41 -19.98 1.55 6.16
C LEU A 41 -20.74 2.03 7.40
N PRO A 42 -20.15 1.93 8.60
CA PRO A 42 -20.75 2.50 9.80
C PRO A 42 -20.77 4.04 9.74
N SER A 43 -21.58 4.65 10.60
CA SER A 43 -21.49 6.08 10.89
C SER A 43 -20.16 6.40 11.58
N VAL A 44 -19.62 7.58 11.32
CA VAL A 44 -18.37 8.05 11.92
C VAL A 44 -18.62 9.38 12.59
N GLU A 45 -18.33 9.43 13.88
CA GLU A 45 -18.32 10.68 14.64
C GLU A 45 -17.05 11.47 14.36
N ARG A 46 -17.24 12.78 14.17
CA ARG A 46 -16.15 13.73 13.93
C ARG A 46 -15.38 13.95 15.23
N ASP A 47 -14.08 13.66 15.19
CA ASP A 47 -13.16 13.76 16.34
C ASP A 47 -12.29 15.03 16.33
N GLY A 48 -12.54 15.97 15.43
CA GLY A 48 -11.72 17.17 15.27
C GLY A 48 -12.44 18.29 14.51
N PRO A 49 -11.80 19.47 14.39
CA PRO A 49 -12.40 20.60 13.69
C PRO A 49 -12.46 20.34 12.18
N VAL A 50 -13.43 20.98 11.51
CA VAL A 50 -13.41 21.12 10.05
C VAL A 50 -12.25 22.04 9.67
N ARG A 51 -11.42 21.61 8.72
CA ARG A 51 -10.36 22.42 8.14
C ARG A 51 -10.46 22.32 6.63
N GLU A 52 -10.88 23.40 6.01
CA GLU A 52 -10.92 23.53 4.55
C GLU A 52 -9.71 24.37 4.13
N SER A 53 -8.82 23.76 3.36
CA SER A 53 -7.63 24.43 2.83
C SER A 53 -7.27 23.82 1.48
N ARG A 54 -6.50 24.58 0.67
CA ARG A 54 -6.06 24.12 -0.65
C ARG A 54 -5.14 22.92 -0.49
N VAL A 55 -5.51 21.82 -1.12
CA VAL A 55 -4.66 20.63 -1.23
C VAL A 55 -3.45 20.96 -2.10
N THR A 56 -2.26 20.59 -1.62
CA THR A 56 -0.96 20.83 -2.27
C THR A 56 -0.19 19.55 -2.54
N GLY A 57 -0.69 18.42 -2.04
CA GLY A 57 -0.09 17.11 -2.20
C GLY A 57 -0.85 16.09 -1.37
N TYR A 58 -0.31 14.87 -1.31
CA TYR A 58 -0.95 13.77 -0.62
C TYR A 58 0.07 12.89 0.11
N THR A 59 -0.42 12.17 1.11
CA THR A 59 0.28 11.07 1.75
C THR A 59 -0.55 9.81 1.60
N LEU A 60 -0.03 8.77 0.94
CA LEU A 60 -0.60 7.43 1.02
C LEU A 60 0.03 6.72 2.22
N ALA A 61 -0.75 6.58 3.29
CA ALA A 61 -0.33 5.94 4.52
C ALA A 61 -0.63 4.44 4.49
N LEU A 62 0.37 3.63 4.83
CA LEU A 62 0.36 2.19 4.66
C LEU A 62 0.75 1.51 5.97
N SER A 63 -0.22 0.93 6.66
CA SER A 63 0.03 0.24 7.92
C SER A 63 0.68 -1.13 7.69
N TRP A 64 1.73 -1.42 8.45
CA TRP A 64 2.35 -2.75 8.50
C TRP A 64 1.50 -3.67 9.39
N SER A 65 0.72 -4.56 8.77
CA SER A 65 -0.27 -5.37 9.48
C SER A 65 0.33 -6.31 10.52
N PRO A 66 1.49 -6.97 10.32
CA PRO A 66 2.07 -7.82 11.36
C PRO A 66 2.31 -7.06 12.69
N GLU A 67 2.87 -5.85 12.64
CA GLU A 67 3.06 -5.05 13.86
C GLU A 67 1.73 -4.54 14.41
N PHE A 68 0.81 -4.10 13.55
CA PHE A 68 -0.53 -3.69 14.00
C PHE A 68 -1.29 -4.85 14.67
N CYS A 69 -1.26 -6.05 14.11
CA CYS A 69 -2.00 -7.20 14.58
C CYS A 69 -1.35 -7.90 15.79
N ARG A 70 -0.13 -7.51 16.16
CA ARG A 70 0.54 -8.01 17.35
C ARG A 70 -0.36 -7.82 18.57
N PHE A 71 -0.80 -8.95 19.16
CA PHE A 71 -1.73 -9.03 20.29
C PHE A 71 -3.17 -8.53 20.00
N ARG A 72 -3.61 -8.56 18.72
CA ARG A 72 -4.96 -8.11 18.30
C ARG A 72 -5.75 -9.16 17.50
N ASP A 73 -5.21 -10.36 17.33
CA ASP A 73 -5.81 -11.47 16.58
C ASP A 73 -7.16 -11.91 17.15
N GLU A 74 -7.32 -11.89 18.47
CA GLU A 74 -8.59 -12.23 19.14
C GLU A 74 -9.57 -11.05 19.27
N GLN A 75 -9.19 -9.83 18.85
CA GLN A 75 -10.04 -8.65 19.02
C GLN A 75 -11.10 -8.59 17.90
N PRO A 76 -12.41 -8.69 18.20
CA PRO A 76 -13.46 -8.77 17.18
C PRO A 76 -13.45 -7.57 16.21
N ARG A 77 -13.14 -6.37 16.70
CA ARG A 77 -13.05 -5.14 15.89
C ARG A 77 -11.94 -5.18 14.83
N HIS A 78 -10.94 -6.05 14.97
CA HIS A 78 -9.82 -6.19 14.02
C HIS A 78 -9.78 -7.58 13.35
N ALA A 79 -10.77 -8.43 13.61
CA ALA A 79 -10.78 -9.83 13.19
C ALA A 79 -10.59 -10.01 11.68
N ARG A 80 -11.07 -9.07 10.86
CA ARG A 80 -10.88 -9.14 9.41
C ARG A 80 -9.41 -8.96 8.99
N GLN A 81 -8.69 -8.03 9.60
CA GLN A 81 -7.27 -7.81 9.30
C GLN A 81 -6.37 -8.81 10.02
N CYS A 82 -6.69 -9.15 11.27
CA CYS A 82 -5.79 -9.88 12.17
C CYS A 82 -6.17 -11.34 12.43
N GLY A 83 -7.44 -11.73 12.22
CA GLY A 83 -7.94 -13.08 12.53
C GLY A 83 -7.69 -14.13 11.44
N GLY A 84 -7.13 -13.75 10.29
CA GLY A 84 -6.70 -14.69 9.24
C GLY A 84 -7.81 -15.27 8.34
N GLN A 85 -9.07 -15.23 8.79
CA GLN A 85 -10.21 -15.76 8.01
C GLN A 85 -10.43 -15.04 6.67
N ALA A 86 -10.13 -13.75 6.61
CA ALA A 86 -10.25 -12.93 5.40
C ALA A 86 -8.94 -12.84 4.60
N GLY A 87 -7.90 -13.57 5.02
CA GLY A 87 -6.54 -13.50 4.47
C GLY A 87 -5.53 -13.01 5.52
N ARG A 88 -4.25 -13.12 5.16
CA ARG A 88 -3.14 -12.48 5.89
C ARG A 88 -2.60 -11.33 5.06
N PHE A 89 -2.37 -10.20 5.72
CA PHE A 89 -2.01 -8.95 5.08
C PHE A 89 -0.59 -8.54 5.48
N ALA A 90 0.15 -8.00 4.51
CA ALA A 90 1.43 -7.33 4.76
C ALA A 90 1.15 -5.84 5.01
N PHE A 91 1.49 -4.96 4.06
CA PHE A 91 0.96 -3.61 4.08
C PHE A 91 -0.52 -3.60 3.74
N VAL A 92 -1.24 -2.68 4.38
CA VAL A 92 -2.60 -2.30 4.02
C VAL A 92 -2.67 -0.79 3.93
N VAL A 93 -3.53 -0.26 3.07
CA VAL A 93 -3.80 1.16 3.02
C VAL A 93 -4.51 1.57 4.30
N HIS A 94 -3.82 2.38 5.11
CA HIS A 94 -4.42 3.10 6.22
C HIS A 94 -5.32 4.20 5.67
N GLY A 95 -4.83 5.01 4.73
CA GLY A 95 -5.62 6.03 4.05
C GLY A 95 -4.81 6.85 3.04
N LEU A 96 -5.51 7.63 2.22
CA LEU A 96 -4.92 8.64 1.35
C LEU A 96 -5.31 10.01 1.92
N TRP A 97 -4.31 10.78 2.35
CA TRP A 97 -4.52 12.00 3.12
C TRP A 97 -4.13 13.22 2.28
N PRO A 98 -5.01 14.22 2.14
CA PRO A 98 -4.62 15.49 1.53
C PRO A 98 -3.72 16.29 2.46
N GLU A 99 -2.70 16.94 1.90
CA GLU A 99 -1.77 17.80 2.61
C GLU A 99 -1.91 19.26 2.13
N SER A 100 -1.68 20.22 3.03
CA SER A 100 -1.81 21.66 2.79
C SER A 100 -0.55 22.43 3.22
N GLY A 101 0.57 22.15 2.57
CA GLY A 101 1.89 22.63 2.96
C GLY A 101 2.38 22.04 4.30
N PRO A 102 3.56 22.46 4.78
CA PRO A 102 4.23 21.78 5.90
C PRO A 102 3.38 21.68 7.17
N GLY A 103 3.14 20.46 7.64
CA GLY A 103 2.46 20.17 8.90
C GLY A 103 0.98 20.56 8.99
N ARG A 104 0.31 20.84 7.86
CA ARG A 104 -1.11 21.18 7.82
C ARG A 104 -1.84 20.26 6.85
N TRP A 105 -3.06 19.89 7.19
CA TRP A 105 -3.90 19.03 6.36
C TRP A 105 -5.38 19.48 6.44
N PRO A 106 -6.12 19.44 5.33
CA PRO A 106 -7.57 19.52 5.36
C PRO A 106 -8.14 18.31 6.10
N GLN A 107 -9.24 18.50 6.82
CA GLN A 107 -9.96 17.40 7.42
C GLN A 107 -11.43 17.73 7.67
N TRP A 108 -12.24 16.67 7.75
CA TRP A 108 -13.65 16.73 8.12
C TRP A 108 -14.48 17.69 7.24
N CYS A 109 -14.10 17.85 5.97
CA CYS A 109 -14.88 18.62 4.99
C CYS A 109 -16.28 18.00 4.79
N PRO A 110 -17.29 18.79 4.36
CA PRO A 110 -18.67 18.31 4.24
C PRO A 110 -18.80 17.02 3.40
N ALA A 111 -19.38 15.98 4.02
CA ALA A 111 -19.45 14.64 3.44
C ALA A 111 -20.88 14.05 3.53
N PRO A 112 -21.88 14.56 2.78
CA PRO A 112 -23.27 14.13 2.91
C PRO A 112 -23.51 12.69 2.40
N ARG A 113 -22.61 12.15 1.58
CA ARG A 113 -22.72 10.81 0.98
C ARG A 113 -21.63 9.88 1.49
N GLN A 114 -21.85 8.57 1.34
CA GLN A 114 -20.86 7.51 1.59
C GLN A 114 -20.45 6.85 0.26
N PRO A 115 -19.27 6.22 0.20
CA PRO A 115 -18.90 5.33 -0.89
C PRO A 115 -19.94 4.23 -1.13
N SER A 116 -20.15 3.88 -2.40
CA SER A 116 -21.03 2.81 -2.81
C SER A 116 -20.51 1.47 -2.32
N ALA A 117 -21.41 0.52 -2.05
CA ALA A 117 -21.03 -0.83 -1.64
C ALA A 117 -20.09 -1.53 -2.65
N ARG A 118 -20.17 -1.16 -3.95
CA ARG A 118 -19.26 -1.64 -4.99
C ARG A 118 -17.83 -1.19 -4.72
N GLU A 119 -17.61 0.11 -4.51
CA GLU A 119 -16.27 0.65 -4.27
C GLU A 119 -15.73 0.22 -2.90
N VAL A 120 -16.58 0.10 -1.88
CA VAL A 120 -16.17 -0.43 -0.58
C VAL A 120 -15.66 -1.86 -0.73
N ARG A 121 -16.41 -2.75 -1.40
CA ARG A 121 -15.97 -4.15 -1.64
C ARG A 121 -14.65 -4.23 -2.41
N ALA A 122 -14.52 -3.45 -3.47
CA ALA A 122 -13.31 -3.41 -4.29
C ALA A 122 -12.06 -2.91 -3.52
N SER A 123 -12.27 -2.24 -2.39
CA SER A 123 -11.20 -1.72 -1.52
C SER A 123 -10.92 -2.61 -0.29
N MET A 124 -11.69 -3.67 -0.02
CA MET A 124 -11.53 -4.46 1.21
C MET A 124 -10.24 -5.29 1.26
N CYS A 125 -9.57 -5.51 0.14
CA CYS A 125 -8.29 -6.22 0.11
C CYS A 125 -7.09 -5.28 0.25
N MET A 126 -7.25 -3.97 -0.02
CA MET A 126 -6.23 -2.98 0.30
C MET A 126 -6.43 -2.41 1.72
N THR A 127 -7.67 -2.31 2.20
CA THR A 127 -8.02 -1.84 3.56
C THR A 127 -9.04 -2.81 4.19
N PRO A 128 -8.60 -3.84 4.93
CA PRO A 128 -9.46 -4.88 5.48
C PRO A 128 -10.22 -4.46 6.75
N ASP A 129 -10.74 -3.22 6.79
CA ASP A 129 -11.47 -2.67 7.94
C ASP A 129 -12.53 -1.65 7.45
N LEU A 130 -13.82 -1.96 7.70
CA LEU A 130 -14.95 -1.12 7.27
C LEU A 130 -15.07 0.19 8.08
N PRO A 131 -14.98 0.19 9.42
CA PRO A 131 -14.84 1.43 10.19
C PRO A 131 -13.70 2.34 9.69
N LEU A 132 -12.57 1.76 9.30
CA LEU A 132 -11.44 2.50 8.76
C LEU A 132 -11.80 3.15 7.43
N LEU A 133 -12.32 2.39 6.46
CA LEU A 133 -12.78 2.94 5.18
C LEU A 133 -13.76 4.10 5.36
N ALA A 134 -14.70 3.97 6.30
CA ALA A 134 -15.67 5.02 6.63
C ALA A 134 -14.97 6.27 7.18
N ARG A 135 -14.04 6.09 8.14
CA ARG A 135 -13.32 7.20 8.77
C ARG A 135 -12.41 7.91 7.79
N GLN A 136 -11.70 7.18 6.94
CA GLN A 136 -10.80 7.75 5.94
C GLN A 136 -11.56 8.60 4.92
N TRP A 137 -12.73 8.13 4.45
CA TRP A 137 -13.59 8.95 3.61
C TRP A 137 -14.04 10.23 4.34
N LYS A 138 -14.62 10.10 5.54
CA LYS A 138 -15.21 11.23 6.26
C LYS A 138 -14.19 12.26 6.74
N LYS A 139 -13.01 11.80 7.18
CA LYS A 139 -11.97 12.67 7.71
C LYS A 139 -11.09 13.26 6.62
N HIS A 140 -10.74 12.50 5.59
CA HIS A 140 -9.73 12.90 4.60
C HIS A 140 -10.30 12.98 3.19
N GLY A 141 -10.96 11.92 2.71
CA GLY A 141 -11.39 11.82 1.31
C GLY A 141 -12.39 12.90 0.87
N ALA A 142 -13.28 13.33 1.77
CA ALA A 142 -14.25 14.39 1.47
C ALA A 142 -13.61 15.76 1.22
N CYS A 143 -12.37 15.98 1.67
CA CYS A 143 -11.62 17.19 1.35
C CYS A 143 -10.92 17.13 -0.02
N MET A 144 -10.85 15.96 -0.65
CA MET A 144 -10.23 15.76 -1.96
C MET A 144 -11.26 15.79 -3.09
N THR A 145 -12.48 15.33 -2.84
CA THR A 145 -13.52 15.21 -3.85
C THR A 145 -14.91 15.20 -3.27
N ARG A 146 -15.88 15.74 -4.02
CA ARG A 146 -17.31 15.66 -3.67
C ARG A 146 -17.89 14.27 -3.93
N ASN A 147 -17.21 13.39 -4.68
CA ASN A 147 -17.68 12.06 -5.04
C ASN A 147 -16.97 10.97 -4.21
N PRO A 148 -17.66 10.32 -3.25
CA PRO A 148 -17.06 9.30 -2.39
C PRO A 148 -16.39 8.15 -3.13
N ASP A 149 -16.99 7.71 -4.23
CA ASP A 149 -16.46 6.61 -5.03
C ASP A 149 -15.14 6.97 -5.71
N THR A 150 -14.91 8.25 -6.01
CA THR A 150 -13.67 8.71 -6.65
C THR A 150 -12.49 8.61 -5.70
N TYR A 151 -12.70 8.92 -4.41
CA TYR A 151 -11.67 8.77 -3.38
C TYR A 151 -11.15 7.33 -3.33
N LEU A 152 -12.04 6.35 -3.14
CA LEU A 152 -11.63 4.94 -3.06
C LEU A 152 -11.01 4.42 -4.36
N ARG A 153 -11.48 4.87 -5.53
CA ARG A 153 -10.87 4.50 -6.82
C ARG A 153 -9.45 5.03 -6.96
N VAL A 154 -9.21 6.32 -6.67
CA VAL A 154 -7.87 6.92 -6.75
C VAL A 154 -6.92 6.22 -5.79
N THR A 155 -7.33 6.01 -4.54
CA THR A 155 -6.52 5.28 -3.56
C THR A 155 -6.15 3.89 -4.07
N ARG A 156 -7.08 3.17 -4.69
CA ARG A 156 -6.83 1.84 -5.26
C ARG A 156 -5.92 1.88 -6.50
N ILE A 157 -6.02 2.90 -7.34
CA ILE A 157 -5.12 3.10 -8.48
C ILE A 157 -3.69 3.29 -7.98
N LEU A 158 -3.47 4.17 -6.99
CA LEU A 158 -2.15 4.37 -6.39
C LEU A 158 -1.63 3.07 -5.78
N TRP A 159 -2.41 2.40 -4.93
CA TRP A 159 -2.04 1.12 -4.33
C TRP A 159 -1.64 0.05 -5.35
N ASN A 160 -2.43 -0.11 -6.42
CA ASN A 160 -2.18 -1.13 -7.45
C ASN A 160 -1.00 -0.79 -8.36
N SER A 161 -0.55 0.47 -8.39
CA SER A 161 0.63 0.88 -9.17
C SER A 161 1.95 0.47 -8.51
N LEU A 162 1.93 0.17 -7.21
CA LEU A 162 3.11 -0.12 -6.41
C LEU A 162 3.58 -1.57 -6.61
N ARG A 163 4.90 -1.73 -6.68
CA ARG A 163 5.61 -2.99 -6.61
C ARG A 163 6.11 -3.19 -5.20
N TRP A 164 5.86 -4.37 -4.66
CA TRP A 164 6.10 -4.62 -3.25
C TRP A 164 7.31 -5.54 -3.05
N PRO A 165 8.38 -5.05 -2.39
CA PRO A 165 9.46 -5.89 -1.92
C PRO A 165 8.98 -6.92 -0.90
N ASP A 166 9.78 -7.97 -0.71
CA ASP A 166 9.56 -8.94 0.36
C ASP A 166 10.06 -8.37 1.71
N PHE A 167 9.15 -7.71 2.42
CA PHE A 167 9.42 -7.13 3.74
C PHE A 167 9.64 -8.20 4.83
N ASP A 168 9.17 -9.44 4.65
CA ASP A 168 9.51 -10.53 5.55
C ASP A 168 10.98 -10.92 5.37
N ARG A 169 11.46 -11.04 4.12
CA ARG A 169 12.89 -11.24 3.87
C ARG A 169 13.73 -10.08 4.41
N LEU A 170 13.31 -8.83 4.16
CA LEU A 170 14.00 -7.65 4.66
C LEU A 170 14.12 -7.64 6.19
N SER A 171 13.09 -8.13 6.90
CA SER A 171 13.08 -8.19 8.37
C SER A 171 14.20 -9.04 8.99
N ARG A 172 14.91 -9.84 8.19
CA ARG A 172 15.99 -10.75 8.62
C ARG A 172 17.38 -10.18 8.36
N ARG A 173 17.46 -8.98 7.79
CA ARG A 173 18.73 -8.31 7.52
C ARG A 173 19.33 -7.80 8.83
N ASP A 174 20.58 -8.16 9.09
CA ASP A 174 21.33 -7.60 10.21
C ASP A 174 21.63 -6.12 9.97
N GLY A 175 21.51 -5.31 11.03
CA GLY A 175 21.76 -3.87 10.95
C GLY A 175 20.78 -3.10 10.07
N LEU A 176 19.52 -3.56 9.95
CA LEU A 176 18.49 -2.88 9.16
C LEU A 176 18.27 -1.45 9.66
N THR A 177 18.43 -0.48 8.77
CA THR A 177 18.18 0.94 9.05
C THR A 177 16.96 1.47 8.31
N ALA A 178 16.50 2.67 8.69
CA ALA A 178 15.41 3.36 8.02
C ALA A 178 15.73 3.64 6.54
N GLY A 179 16.96 4.06 6.23
CA GLY A 179 17.42 4.29 4.86
C GLY A 179 17.35 3.02 4.01
N MET A 180 17.83 1.89 4.54
CA MET A 180 17.73 0.60 3.84
C MET A 180 16.29 0.20 3.51
N VAL A 181 15.33 0.50 4.39
CA VAL A 181 13.90 0.21 4.14
C VAL A 181 13.37 1.07 2.99
N ARG A 182 13.75 2.36 2.95
CA ARG A 182 13.36 3.29 1.88
C ARG A 182 13.97 2.89 0.54
N GLU A 183 15.27 2.64 0.51
CA GLU A 183 16.02 2.17 -0.66
C GLU A 183 15.41 0.88 -1.20
N THR A 184 15.11 -0.09 -0.33
CA THR A 184 14.48 -1.36 -0.76
C THR A 184 13.14 -1.12 -1.46
N PHE A 185 12.35 -0.14 -1.02
CA PHE A 185 11.10 0.23 -1.69
C PHE A 185 11.35 0.95 -3.01
N ALA A 186 12.23 1.95 -3.03
CA ALA A 186 12.60 2.72 -4.21
C ALA A 186 13.16 1.83 -5.32
N GLU A 187 14.07 0.90 -5.00
CA GLU A 187 14.65 -0.07 -5.95
C GLU A 187 13.57 -0.92 -6.65
N ALA A 188 12.49 -1.27 -5.94
CA ALA A 188 11.39 -2.02 -6.53
C ALA A 188 10.46 -1.15 -7.39
N ASN A 189 10.47 0.17 -7.21
CA ASN A 189 9.54 1.13 -7.82
C ASN A 189 10.31 2.23 -8.58
N PRO A 190 10.63 2.06 -9.89
CA PRO A 190 11.57 2.91 -10.64
C PRO A 190 11.26 4.43 -10.76
N HIS A 191 10.14 4.90 -10.22
CA HIS A 191 9.75 6.32 -10.19
C HIS A 191 9.76 6.91 -8.79
N TRP A 192 10.27 6.15 -7.81
CA TRP A 192 10.33 6.52 -6.41
C TRP A 192 11.79 6.65 -6.00
N ASP A 193 12.09 7.73 -5.30
CA ASP A 193 13.35 7.89 -4.60
C ASP A 193 13.17 7.61 -3.10
N ALA A 194 14.28 7.35 -2.39
CA ALA A 194 14.22 7.06 -0.96
C ALA A 194 13.61 8.23 -0.15
N GLU A 195 13.80 9.47 -0.60
CA GLU A 195 13.25 10.67 0.03
C GLU A 195 11.73 10.80 -0.08
N ASP A 196 11.09 10.12 -1.03
CA ASP A 196 9.64 10.08 -1.20
C ASP A 196 8.94 9.15 -0.19
N VAL A 197 9.74 8.39 0.58
CA VAL A 197 9.29 7.32 1.46
C VAL A 197 9.54 7.70 2.91
N GLY A 198 8.48 8.10 3.61
CA GLY A 198 8.47 8.31 5.05
C GLY A 198 8.21 7.02 5.83
N LEU A 199 8.71 6.94 7.07
CA LEU A 199 8.49 5.79 7.96
C LEU A 199 7.96 6.24 9.32
N VAL A 200 7.06 5.45 9.89
CA VAL A 200 6.64 5.58 11.30
C VAL A 200 7.08 4.34 12.04
N VAL A 201 7.90 4.53 13.07
CA VAL A 201 8.34 3.46 13.97
C VAL A 201 7.78 3.70 15.38
N ASN A 202 7.58 2.62 16.15
CA ASN A 202 7.27 2.75 17.57
C ASN A 202 8.52 3.06 18.40
N GLU A 203 8.34 3.29 19.69
CA GLU A 203 9.44 3.57 20.65
C GLU A 203 10.51 2.47 20.69
N ARG A 204 10.14 1.24 20.32
CA ARG A 204 11.03 0.07 20.23
C ARG A 204 11.54 -0.17 18.81
N ARG A 205 11.45 0.84 17.93
CA ARG A 205 11.91 0.84 16.54
C ARG A 205 11.21 -0.12 15.60
N TRP A 206 10.06 -0.69 15.97
CA TRP A 206 9.27 -1.52 15.06
C TRP A 206 8.52 -0.65 14.05
N LEU A 207 8.63 -1.00 12.77
CA LEU A 207 7.90 -0.39 11.67
C LEU A 207 6.39 -0.56 11.87
N ARG A 208 5.68 0.57 11.90
CA ARG A 208 4.22 0.64 12.01
C ARG A 208 3.56 1.07 10.72
N GLU A 209 4.15 2.03 10.02
CA GLU A 209 3.56 2.62 8.82
C GLU A 209 4.65 3.07 7.85
N MET A 210 4.41 2.90 6.57
CA MET A 210 5.14 3.57 5.49
C MET A 210 4.25 4.69 4.92
N ARG A 211 4.83 5.86 4.68
CA ARG A 211 4.15 7.05 4.16
C ARG A 211 4.75 7.40 2.82
N LEU A 212 3.95 7.25 1.78
CA LEU A 212 4.37 7.60 0.43
C LEU A 212 3.89 9.00 0.10
N CYS A 213 4.82 9.91 -0.14
CA CYS A 213 4.55 11.32 -0.37
C CYS A 213 4.34 11.61 -1.86
N TYR A 214 3.28 12.34 -2.16
CA TYR A 214 2.92 12.75 -3.52
C TYR A 214 2.71 14.26 -3.59
N ASP A 215 2.99 14.84 -4.75
CA ASP A 215 2.60 16.21 -5.08
C ASP A 215 1.11 16.30 -5.46
N ALA A 216 0.67 17.49 -5.89
CA ALA A 216 -0.73 17.73 -6.24
C ALA A 216 -1.21 16.94 -7.48
N ASP A 217 -0.28 16.48 -8.32
CA ASP A 217 -0.53 15.74 -9.55
C ASP A 217 -0.42 14.21 -9.36
N PHE A 218 -0.27 13.77 -8.10
CA PHE A 218 -0.05 12.37 -7.72
C PHE A 218 1.27 11.78 -8.24
N MET A 219 2.28 12.62 -8.43
CA MET A 219 3.65 12.17 -8.69
C MET A 219 4.42 12.04 -7.37
N PRO A 220 5.31 11.04 -7.23
CA PRO A 220 6.19 10.92 -6.07
C PRO A 220 6.97 12.22 -5.83
N THR A 221 7.09 12.60 -4.56
CA THR A 221 7.85 13.79 -4.15
C THR A 221 8.41 13.58 -2.76
N ALA A 222 9.55 14.22 -2.49
CA ALA A 222 10.21 14.13 -1.20
C ALA A 222 9.24 14.43 -0.04
N CYS A 223 9.25 13.57 0.97
CA CYS A 223 8.52 13.79 2.19
C CYS A 223 9.11 14.97 2.97
N ASP A 224 8.24 15.81 3.54
CA ASP A 224 8.71 16.80 4.51
C ASP A 224 9.19 16.15 5.81
N ARG A 225 9.84 16.95 6.66
CA ARG A 225 10.39 16.50 7.95
C ARG A 225 9.37 15.78 8.83
N GLN A 226 8.10 16.19 8.81
CA GLN A 226 7.06 15.58 9.64
C GLN A 226 6.61 14.22 9.10
N ARG A 227 6.65 14.04 7.79
CA ARG A 227 6.25 12.80 7.11
C ARG A 227 7.39 11.82 6.95
N PHE A 228 8.64 12.29 6.86
CA PHE A 228 9.83 11.47 6.62
C PHE A 228 10.12 10.51 7.78
N GLY A 229 10.02 10.96 9.03
CA GLY A 229 10.21 10.12 10.21
C GLY A 229 11.68 9.98 10.61
N PRO A 230 12.16 8.78 11.03
CA PRO A 230 13.53 8.59 11.51
C PRO A 230 14.57 8.81 10.41
N ASP A 231 15.75 9.31 10.80
CA ASP A 231 16.88 9.53 9.91
C ASP A 231 17.40 8.19 9.35
N ASP A 232 18.05 8.22 8.18
CA ASP A 232 18.41 7.00 7.44
C ASP A 232 19.35 6.04 8.18
N GLY A 233 20.16 6.55 9.10
CA GLY A 233 21.07 5.74 9.93
C GLY A 233 20.41 5.11 11.16
N GLU A 234 19.17 5.45 11.49
CA GLU A 234 18.48 4.90 12.66
C GLU A 234 18.04 3.45 12.43
N GLU A 235 18.25 2.59 13.43
CA GLU A 235 17.84 1.18 13.39
C GLU A 235 16.31 1.05 13.25
N VAL A 236 15.87 0.13 12.40
CA VAL A 236 14.46 -0.23 12.22
C VAL A 236 14.30 -1.74 12.34
N ARG A 237 13.21 -2.15 12.99
CA ARG A 237 12.81 -3.55 13.10
C ARG A 237 11.50 -3.77 12.37
N ILE A 238 11.34 -4.90 11.69
CA ILE A 238 10.09 -5.25 11.01
C ILE A 238 9.52 -6.50 11.67
N TRP A 239 8.32 -6.40 12.25
CA TRP A 239 7.67 -7.54 12.87
C TRP A 239 7.17 -8.50 11.79
N ARG A 240 7.30 -9.81 12.04
CA ARG A 240 6.97 -10.85 11.05
C ARG A 240 5.92 -11.87 11.52
N GLY A 241 5.42 -11.72 12.76
CA GLY A 241 4.37 -12.59 13.28
C GLY A 241 3.01 -12.23 12.67
N LEU A 242 2.34 -13.22 12.11
CA LEU A 242 0.98 -13.17 11.55
C LEU A 242 0.03 -14.11 12.29
#